data_AF-A0A958USG8-F1
#
_entry.id   AF-A0A958USG8-F1
#
_cell.length_a   1.000
_cell.length_b   1.000
_cell.length_c   1.000
_cell.angle_alpha   90.00
_cell.angle_beta   90.00
_cell.angle_gamma   90.00
#
_symmetry.space_group_name_H-M   'P 1'
#
loop_
_entity.id
_entity.type
_entity.pdbx_description
1 polymer ?
#
loop_
_entity_poly.entity_id
_entity_poly.type
_entity_poly.pdbx_seq_one_letter_code
_entity_poly.pdbx_strand_id
1 'polypeptide(L)'
;NVCATSVRKFNEKATGLKNTKVLCISKDLPFAQKRFVSDEEINNVTNLSDFRDGNFGKNYGVEMTSGALRGLHSRAVLVLDENGKVIHSQQVPEIGEEPDYLSALKPLL
;
A
#
# COMPACT_ATOMS: atom_id res chain seq x y z
N ASN A 1 3.15 14.28 4.57
CA ASN A 1 3.98 13.11 4.97
C ASN A 1 4.10 12.21 3.74
N VAL A 2 5.28 11.64 3.47
CA VAL A 2 5.55 10.72 2.34
C VAL A 2 4.50 9.61 2.22
N CYS A 3 4.02 9.05 3.33
CA CYS A 3 2.96 8.05 3.32
C CYS A 3 1.67 8.58 2.67
N ALA A 4 1.18 9.74 3.11
CA ALA A 4 -0.02 10.37 2.58
C ALA A 4 0.12 10.75 1.10
N THR A 5 1.22 11.40 0.76
CA THR A 5 1.51 11.84 -0.61
C THR A 5 1.59 10.66 -1.57
N SER A 6 2.15 9.53 -1.11
CA SER A 6 2.26 8.31 -1.92
C SER A 6 0.91 7.70 -2.28
N VAL A 7 0.04 7.54 -1.29
CA VAL A 7 -1.28 6.97 -1.49
C VAL A 7 -2.13 7.90 -2.35
N ARG A 8 -2.09 9.22 -2.13
CA ARG A 8 -2.85 10.18 -2.93
C ARG A 8 -2.47 10.16 -4.41
N LYS A 9 -1.17 10.29 -4.74
CA LYS A 9 -0.68 10.28 -6.13
C LYS A 9 -0.98 8.97 -6.85
N PHE A 10 -0.78 7.83 -6.17
CA PHE A 10 -1.10 6.53 -6.74
C PHE A 10 -2.59 6.38 -6.99
N ASN A 11 -3.40 6.77 -6.00
CA ASN A 11 -4.85 6.66 -6.06
C ASN A 11 -5.47 7.54 -7.14
N GLU A 12 -5.03 8.79 -7.30
CA GLU A 12 -5.51 9.68 -8.36
C GLU A 12 -5.30 9.08 -9.75
N LYS A 13 -4.14 8.42 -9.97
CA LYS A 13 -3.83 7.78 -11.26
C LYS A 13 -4.53 6.42 -11.41
N ALA A 14 -4.65 5.64 -10.34
CA ALA A 14 -5.28 4.32 -10.37
C ALA A 14 -6.81 4.39 -10.45
N THR A 15 -7.44 5.47 -9.93
CA THR A 15 -8.89 5.67 -9.97
C THR A 15 -9.44 5.76 -11.40
N GLY A 16 -8.62 6.17 -12.37
CA GLY A 16 -9.00 6.21 -13.79
C GLY A 16 -8.96 4.85 -14.50
N LEU A 17 -8.40 3.82 -13.88
CA LEU A 17 -8.22 2.51 -14.49
C LEU A 17 -9.48 1.66 -14.36
N LYS A 18 -9.90 1.05 -15.48
CA LYS A 18 -11.03 0.11 -15.46
C LYS A 18 -10.66 -1.14 -14.66
N ASN A 19 -11.66 -1.71 -13.99
CA ASN A 19 -11.53 -2.98 -13.26
C ASN A 19 -10.38 -3.00 -12.24
N THR A 20 -10.01 -1.86 -11.66
CA THR A 20 -8.87 -1.74 -10.74
C THR A 20 -9.35 -1.32 -9.36
N LYS A 21 -8.75 -1.91 -8.30
CA LYS A 21 -8.97 -1.54 -6.90
C LYS A 21 -7.63 -1.28 -6.22
N VAL A 22 -7.56 -0.23 -5.41
CA VAL A 22 -6.39 0.09 -4.61
C VAL A 22 -6.62 -0.35 -3.18
N LEU A 23 -5.74 -1.22 -2.67
CA LEU A 23 -5.75 -1.70 -1.29
C LEU A 23 -4.56 -1.11 -0.55
N CYS A 24 -4.82 -0.35 0.52
CA CYS A 24 -3.76 0.17 1.39
C CYS A 24 -3.74 -0.67 2.67
N ILE A 25 -2.66 -1.41 2.85
CA ILE A 25 -2.52 -2.41 3.92
C ILE A 25 -1.48 -1.90 4.92
N SER A 26 -1.84 -1.85 6.19
CA SER A 26 -0.92 -1.42 7.26
C SER A 26 -1.22 -2.10 8.59
N LYS A 27 -0.38 -1.84 9.58
CA LYS A 27 -0.57 -2.27 10.98
C LYS A 27 -1.37 -1.27 11.82
N ASP A 28 -1.81 -0.16 11.22
CA ASP A 28 -2.60 0.84 11.91
C ASP A 28 -3.96 0.27 12.29
N LEU A 29 -4.49 0.70 13.44
CA LEU A 29 -5.81 0.30 13.87
C LEU A 29 -6.89 0.89 12.94
N PRO A 30 -8.04 0.21 12.74
CA PRO A 30 -9.07 0.67 11.81
C PRO A 30 -9.53 2.11 12.01
N PHE A 31 -9.55 2.61 13.25
CA PHE A 31 -9.90 4.00 13.54
C PHE A 31 -8.84 5.02 13.07
N ALA A 32 -7.55 4.68 13.15
CA ALA A 32 -6.48 5.52 12.62
C ALA A 32 -6.49 5.52 11.08
N GLN A 33 -6.74 4.37 10.46
CA GLN A 33 -6.91 4.26 9.01
C GLN A 33 -8.13 5.07 8.51
N LYS A 34 -9.24 5.08 9.26
CA LYS A 34 -10.41 5.88 8.92
C LYS A 34 -10.10 7.37 8.95
N ARG A 35 -9.36 7.83 9.96
CA ARG A 35 -8.91 9.22 10.06
C ARG A 35 -8.01 9.61 8.86
N PHE A 36 -7.08 8.74 8.47
CA PHE A 36 -6.19 8.99 7.33
C PHE A 36 -6.95 9.22 6.01
N VAL A 37 -8.00 8.44 5.73
CA VAL A 37 -8.82 8.62 4.51
C VAL A 37 -9.60 9.92 4.56
N SER A 38 -10.16 10.26 5.73
CA SER A 38 -10.92 11.50 5.91
C SER A 38 -10.04 12.75 5.81
N ASP A 39 -8.84 12.71 6.38
CA ASP A 39 -7.93 13.85 6.40
C ASP A 39 -7.25 14.10 5.03
N GLU A 40 -7.11 13.06 4.19
CA GLU A 40 -6.38 13.12 2.91
C GLU A 40 -7.27 13.12 1.65
N GLU A 41 -8.60 13.09 1.82
CA GLU A 41 -9.60 13.07 0.73
C GLU A 41 -9.39 11.93 -0.29
N ILE A 42 -8.89 10.79 0.17
CA ILE A 42 -8.52 9.65 -0.67
C ILE A 42 -9.77 8.83 -1.00
N ASN A 43 -10.32 9.03 -2.20
CA ASN A 43 -11.49 8.29 -2.70
C ASN A 43 -11.07 7.03 -3.48
N ASN A 44 -11.77 5.91 -3.39
CA ASN A 44 -11.49 4.64 -4.09
C ASN A 44 -10.30 3.80 -3.59
N VAL A 45 -9.76 4.10 -2.40
CA VAL A 45 -8.84 3.21 -1.68
C VAL A 45 -9.59 2.44 -0.59
N THR A 46 -9.33 1.14 -0.50
CA THR A 46 -9.79 0.32 0.63
C THR A 46 -8.64 0.12 1.61
N ASN A 47 -8.82 0.60 2.84
CA ASN A 47 -7.85 0.36 3.91
C ASN A 47 -8.09 -0.99 4.57
N LEU A 48 -7.02 -1.74 4.79
CA LEU A 48 -7.03 -3.03 5.47
C LEU A 48 -5.99 -3.03 6.58
N SER A 49 -6.38 -3.45 7.78
CA SER A 49 -5.51 -3.51 8.95
C SER A 49 -5.05 -4.94 9.19
N ASP A 50 -3.74 -5.16 9.21
CA ASP A 50 -3.07 -6.41 9.59
C ASP A 50 -2.72 -6.45 11.09
N PHE A 51 -3.33 -5.55 11.88
CA PHE A 51 -3.08 -5.47 13.33
C PHE A 51 -3.40 -6.78 14.06
N ARG A 52 -4.45 -7.51 13.62
CA ARG A 52 -5.07 -8.58 14.41
C ARG A 52 -4.20 -9.82 14.55
N ASP A 53 -3.71 -10.37 13.43
CA ASP A 53 -2.92 -11.60 13.39
C ASP A 53 -1.52 -11.38 12.81
N GLY A 54 -1.35 -10.36 11.96
CA GLY A 54 -0.06 -10.03 11.37
C GLY A 54 0.41 -10.99 10.29
N ASN A 55 -0.50 -11.81 9.78
CA ASN A 55 -0.15 -12.85 8.83
C ASN A 55 0.16 -12.25 7.46
N PHE A 56 -0.44 -11.11 7.09
CA PHE A 56 -0.14 -10.47 5.81
C PHE A 56 1.33 -10.05 5.74
N GLY A 57 1.83 -9.35 6.77
CA GLY A 57 3.23 -8.90 6.81
C GLY A 57 4.23 -10.04 6.66
N LYS A 58 3.95 -11.19 7.28
CA LYS A 58 4.78 -12.40 7.22
C LYS A 58 4.70 -13.08 5.85
N ASN A 59 3.48 -13.30 5.35
CA ASN A 59 3.24 -14.04 4.12
C ASN A 59 3.74 -13.29 2.88
N TYR A 60 3.64 -11.96 2.88
CA TYR A 60 4.11 -11.11 1.78
C TYR A 60 5.56 -10.63 1.97
N GLY A 61 6.23 -11.04 3.06
CA GLY A 61 7.63 -10.69 3.30
C GLY A 61 7.87 -9.21 3.58
N VAL A 62 6.87 -8.47 4.04
CA VAL A 62 6.95 -7.03 4.31
C VAL A 62 7.08 -6.70 5.80
N GLU A 63 7.02 -7.66 6.72
CA GLU A 63 7.23 -7.41 8.15
C GLU A 63 8.67 -6.96 8.44
N MET A 64 8.82 -5.81 9.10
CA MET A 64 10.10 -5.34 9.62
C MET A 64 10.47 -6.13 10.87
N THR A 65 11.56 -6.89 10.83
CA THR A 65 11.94 -7.83 11.90
C THR A 65 12.87 -7.22 12.97
N SER A 66 13.44 -6.03 12.71
CA SER A 66 14.41 -5.36 13.59
C SER A 66 14.29 -3.84 13.57
N GLY A 67 15.01 -3.18 14.49
CA GLY A 67 15.08 -1.71 14.57
C GLY A 67 13.84 -1.06 15.22
N ALA A 68 13.76 0.26 15.14
CA ALA A 68 12.71 1.05 15.78
C ALA A 68 11.30 0.81 15.20
N LEU A 69 11.22 0.32 13.96
CA LEU A 69 9.96 0.04 13.26
C LEU A 69 9.60 -1.45 13.25
N ARG A 70 10.27 -2.26 14.09
CA ARG A 70 9.99 -3.69 14.21
C ARG A 70 8.50 -3.95 14.46
N GLY A 71 7.93 -4.91 13.72
CA GLY A 71 6.53 -5.31 13.79
C GLY A 71 5.59 -4.50 12.89
N LEU A 72 6.09 -3.45 12.24
CA LEU A 72 5.37 -2.72 11.18
C LEU A 72 5.65 -3.32 9.80
N HIS A 73 4.87 -2.88 8.82
CA HIS A 73 5.15 -3.19 7.42
C HIS A 73 6.21 -2.24 6.85
N SER A 74 7.14 -2.78 6.08
CA SER A 74 8.00 -2.01 5.20
C SER A 74 7.19 -1.41 4.04
N ARG A 75 7.78 -0.48 3.30
CA ARG A 75 7.11 0.15 2.16
C ARG A 75 7.28 -0.71 0.91
N ALA A 76 6.18 -1.23 0.39
CA ALA A 76 6.15 -2.02 -0.82
C ALA A 76 4.90 -1.73 -1.65
N VAL A 77 4.97 -2.01 -2.95
CA VAL A 77 3.84 -1.97 -3.89
C VAL A 77 3.77 -3.30 -4.60
N LEU A 78 2.60 -3.93 -4.59
CA LEU A 78 2.30 -5.11 -5.40
C LEU A 78 1.12 -4.80 -6.32
N VAL A 79 1.19 -5.31 -7.54
CA VAL A 79 0.11 -5.22 -8.52
C VAL A 79 -0.20 -6.62 -9.01
N LEU A 80 -1.48 -6.95 -8.97
CA LEU A 80 -2.01 -8.27 -9.33
C LEU A 80 -2.99 -8.12 -10.49
N ASP A 81 -3.00 -9.11 -11.38
CA ASP A 81 -4.03 -9.24 -12.42
C ASP A 81 -5.34 -9.82 -11.86
N GLU A 82 -6.36 -9.96 -12.70
CA GLU A 82 -7.67 -10.51 -12.33
C GLU A 82 -7.64 -11.97 -11.85
N ASN A 83 -6.55 -12.70 -12.11
CA ASN A 83 -6.35 -14.08 -11.67
C ASN A 83 -5.52 -14.14 -10.37
N GLY A 84 -5.16 -12.99 -9.79
CA GLY A 84 -4.33 -12.90 -8.59
C GLY A 84 -2.85 -13.16 -8.85
N LYS A 85 -2.39 -13.11 -10.09
CA LYS A 85 -0.97 -13.24 -10.41
C LYS A 85 -0.27 -11.90 -10.22
N VAL A 86 0.88 -11.92 -9.55
CA VAL A 86 1.72 -10.72 -9.40
C VAL A 86 2.32 -10.34 -10.76
N ILE A 87 1.96 -9.16 -11.26
CA ILE A 87 2.47 -8.58 -12.50
C ILE A 87 3.47 -7.44 -12.26
N HIS A 88 3.51 -6.91 -11.04
CA HIS A 88 4.57 -6.00 -10.58
C HIS A 88 4.76 -6.14 -9.06
N SER A 89 6.01 -6.05 -8.62
CA SER A 89 6.38 -5.99 -7.20
C SER A 89 7.56 -5.04 -7.01
N GLN A 90 7.44 -4.14 -6.04
CA GLN A 90 8.50 -3.23 -5.65
C GLN A 90 8.62 -3.21 -4.12
N GLN A 91 9.81 -3.53 -3.62
CA GLN A 91 10.23 -3.20 -2.26
C GLN A 91 10.96 -1.85 -2.32
N VAL A 92 10.51 -0.85 -1.57
CA VAL A 92 11.18 0.46 -1.55
C VAL A 92 12.45 0.36 -0.69
N PRO A 93 13.62 0.84 -1.18
CA PRO A 93 14.89 0.73 -0.47
C PRO A 93 14.87 1.41 0.89
N GLU A 94 14.24 2.59 0.98
CA GLU A 94 14.14 3.37 2.20
C GLU A 94 12.69 3.74 2.50
N ILE A 95 12.26 3.56 3.76
CA ILE A 95 10.88 3.85 4.17
C ILE A 95 10.53 5.34 4.07
N GLY A 96 11.53 6.23 4.03
CA GLY A 96 11.36 7.66 3.81
C GLY A 96 11.11 8.05 2.35
N GLU A 97 11.26 7.11 1.40
CA GLU A 97 11.11 7.37 -0.02
C GLU A 97 9.72 7.00 -0.57
N GLU A 98 9.36 7.61 -1.70
CA GLU A 98 8.18 7.26 -2.48
C GLU A 98 8.48 6.04 -3.38
N PRO A 99 7.54 5.08 -3.54
CA PRO A 99 7.67 4.05 -4.57
C PRO A 99 7.59 4.63 -5.99
N ASP A 100 7.98 3.83 -6.98
CA ASP A 100 7.89 4.19 -8.39
C ASP A 100 6.48 3.88 -8.92
N TYR A 101 5.58 4.85 -8.77
CA TYR A 101 4.20 4.71 -9.23
C TYR A 101 4.08 4.46 -10.73
N LEU A 102 4.99 4.99 -11.55
CA LEU A 102 4.91 4.82 -13.00
C LEU A 102 5.18 3.36 -13.36
N SER A 103 6.22 2.77 -12.77
CA SER A 103 6.53 1.35 -12.94
C SER A 103 5.40 0.45 -12.43
N ALA A 104 4.74 0.82 -11.32
CA ALA A 104 3.61 0.08 -10.78
C ALA A 104 2.34 0.18 -11.66
N LEU A 105 2.07 1.34 -12.26
CA LEU A 105 0.85 1.55 -13.05
C LEU A 105 0.98 1.07 -14.50
N LYS A 106 2.20 1.03 -15.06
CA LYS A 106 2.45 0.65 -16.46
C LYS A 106 1.84 -0.71 -16.87
N PRO A 107 1.84 -1.76 -16.02
CA PRO A 107 1.19 -3.03 -16.35
C PRO A 107 -0.35 -2.99 -16.38
N LEU A 108 -0.97 -1.91 -15.89
CA LEU A 108 -2.43 -1.76 -15.82
C LEU A 108 -2.99 -0.84 -16.92
N LEU A 109 -2.12 -0.28 -17.76
CA LEU A 109 -2.46 0.58 -18.91
C LEU A 109 -2.53 -0.26 -20.19
#